data_AF-A0A6L3V0E3-F1
#
_entry.id   AF-A0A6L3V0E3-F1
#
_cell.length_a   1.000
_cell.length_b   1.000
_cell.length_c   1.000
_cell.angle_alpha   90.00
_cell.angle_beta   90.00
_cell.angle_gamma   90.00
#
_symmetry.space_group_name_H-M   'P 1'
#
loop_
_entity.id
_entity.type
_entity.pdbx_description
1 polymer ?
#
loop_
_entity_poly.entity_id
_entity_poly.type
_entity_poly.pdbx_seq_one_letter_code
_entity_poly.pdbx_strand_id
1 'polypeptide(L)'
;MEKVLNKLDIDKNIGEIPLTNGGTLEVPRISMYKIIKIVKFLGIDAIKVYNDAQEILFDENLDDFTRIALVLESIKEEQLIRIFSILLDLEDKQALNLDPNEMLDVILLYVEKTNITKTFSQVRQIYKKIFKRDLPDISEWINQRVQQANEESQAIEDSQNGKQS
;
A
#
# COMPACT_ATOMS: atom_id res chain seq x y z
N MET A 1 13.43 8.45 35.55
CA MET A 1 13.42 7.44 34.46
C MET A 1 12.00 6.97 34.10
N GLU A 2 11.00 7.10 34.99
CA GLU A 2 9.61 6.70 34.73
C GLU A 2 8.87 7.54 33.66
N LYS A 3 9.21 8.83 33.50
CA LYS A 3 8.51 9.71 32.55
C LYS A 3 8.78 9.43 31.06
N VAL A 4 9.80 8.62 30.74
CA VAL A 4 10.15 8.28 29.35
C VAL A 4 9.43 7.01 28.90
N LEU A 5 9.14 6.09 29.82
CA LEU A 5 8.43 4.84 29.53
C LEU A 5 6.93 5.07 29.23
N ASN A 6 6.29 6.03 29.91
CA ASN A 6 4.87 6.37 29.65
C ASN A 6 4.66 7.12 28.32
N LYS A 7 5.73 7.46 27.59
CA LYS A 7 5.68 8.01 26.22
C LYS A 7 5.99 6.97 25.15
N LEU A 8 6.42 5.77 25.53
CA LEU A 8 6.40 4.64 24.62
C LEU A 8 4.94 4.23 24.49
N ASP A 9 4.44 4.28 23.27
CA ASP A 9 3.11 3.83 22.91
C ASP A 9 3.10 2.30 23.04
N ILE A 10 2.76 1.79 24.23
CA ILE A 10 2.94 0.39 24.65
C ILE A 10 1.85 -0.53 24.08
N ASP A 11 0.80 0.05 23.47
CA ASP A 11 -0.31 -0.73 22.93
C ASP A 11 0.13 -1.55 21.73
N LYS A 12 -0.07 -2.87 21.87
CA LYS A 12 0.22 -3.88 20.85
C LYS A 12 -0.65 -3.72 19.62
N ASN A 13 -1.82 -3.11 19.78
CA ASN A 13 -2.82 -2.89 18.75
C ASN A 13 -2.98 -1.40 18.45
N ILE A 14 -3.30 -1.06 17.21
CA ILE A 14 -3.58 0.32 16.78
C ILE A 14 -5.08 0.64 16.83
N GLY A 15 -5.91 -0.39 16.98
CA GLY A 15 -7.36 -0.29 17.10
C GLY A 15 -8.03 -1.62 16.81
N GLU A 16 -9.32 -1.54 16.57
CA GLU A 16 -10.22 -2.67 16.35
C GLU A 16 -11.16 -2.33 15.20
N ILE A 17 -11.50 -3.32 14.38
CA ILE A 17 -12.51 -3.19 13.32
C ILE A 17 -13.64 -4.21 13.54
N PRO A 18 -14.91 -3.86 13.24
CA PRO A 18 -16.01 -4.81 13.28
C PRO A 18 -15.90 -5.81 12.12
N LEU A 19 -16.20 -7.07 12.39
CA LEU A 19 -16.31 -8.11 11.38
C LEU A 19 -17.78 -8.32 11.00
N THR A 20 -18.00 -8.72 9.75
CA THR A 20 -19.31 -9.06 9.18
C THR A 20 -20.02 -10.21 9.92
N ASN A 21 -19.25 -11.08 10.57
CA ASN A 21 -19.75 -12.15 11.44
C ASN A 21 -20.22 -11.67 12.83
N GLY A 22 -20.17 -10.36 13.10
CA GLY A 22 -20.52 -9.76 14.38
C GLY A 22 -19.41 -9.79 15.43
N GLY A 23 -18.24 -10.33 15.08
CA GLY A 23 -17.04 -10.26 15.90
C GLY A 23 -16.27 -8.94 15.73
N THR A 24 -15.12 -8.86 16.38
CA THR A 24 -14.20 -7.74 16.27
C THR A 24 -12.81 -8.27 15.99
N LEU A 25 -12.08 -7.62 15.07
CA LEU A 25 -10.69 -7.91 14.78
C LEU A 25 -9.80 -6.83 15.39
N GLU A 26 -8.93 -7.23 16.32
CA GLU A 26 -7.86 -6.37 16.81
C GLU A 26 -6.80 -6.21 15.72
N VAL A 27 -6.51 -4.97 15.34
CA VAL A 27 -5.51 -4.66 14.33
C VAL A 27 -4.18 -4.36 15.03
N PRO A 28 -3.18 -5.24 14.88
CA PRO A 28 -1.92 -5.10 15.59
C PRO A 28 -1.05 -3.99 15.00
N ARG A 29 -0.19 -3.40 15.83
CA ARG A 29 0.77 -2.38 15.41
C ARG A 29 1.80 -2.95 14.45
N ILE A 30 2.27 -2.10 13.53
CA ILE A 30 3.40 -2.43 12.64
C ILE A 30 4.68 -2.49 13.48
N SER A 31 5.17 -3.70 13.73
CA SER A 31 6.45 -3.92 14.38
C SER A 31 7.60 -3.92 13.36
N MET A 32 8.83 -3.71 13.84
CA MET A 32 10.01 -3.82 12.99
C MET A 32 10.14 -5.22 12.34
N TYR A 33 9.69 -6.26 13.05
CA TYR A 33 9.67 -7.62 12.52
C TYR A 33 8.73 -7.76 11.32
N LYS A 34 7.54 -7.14 11.36
CA LYS A 34 6.60 -7.07 10.22
C LYS A 34 7.20 -6.32 9.04
N ILE A 35 7.86 -5.19 9.30
CA ILE A 35 8.57 -4.42 8.26
C ILE A 35 9.61 -5.31 7.56
N ILE A 36 10.44 -6.04 8.31
CA ILE A 36 11.44 -6.95 7.74
C ILE A 36 10.78 -8.06 6.92
N LYS A 37 9.66 -8.64 7.40
CA LYS A 37 8.89 -9.65 6.66
C LYS A 37 8.34 -9.09 5.35
N ILE A 38 7.78 -7.88 5.34
CA ILE A 38 7.28 -7.21 4.13
C ILE A 38 8.44 -6.97 3.17
N VAL A 39 9.56 -6.40 3.62
CA VAL A 39 10.75 -6.18 2.78
C VAL A 39 11.26 -7.48 2.18
N LYS A 40 11.32 -8.56 2.97
CA LYS A 40 11.72 -9.89 2.50
C LYS A 40 10.73 -10.44 1.47
N PHE A 41 9.44 -10.30 1.71
CA PHE A 41 8.39 -10.72 0.78
C PHE A 41 8.51 -9.98 -0.56
N LEU A 42 8.62 -8.65 -0.52
CA LEU A 42 8.87 -7.85 -1.73
C LEU A 42 10.18 -8.26 -2.42
N GLY A 43 11.24 -8.51 -1.65
CA GLY A 43 12.55 -8.91 -2.15
C GLY A 43 12.64 -10.31 -2.76
N ILE A 44 11.74 -11.23 -2.42
CA ILE A 44 11.81 -12.63 -2.88
C ILE A 44 10.66 -12.93 -3.83
N ASP A 45 9.44 -12.60 -3.42
CA ASP A 45 8.22 -12.91 -4.17
C ASP A 45 7.90 -11.79 -5.17
N ALA A 46 8.09 -10.51 -4.81
CA ALA A 46 7.93 -9.44 -5.79
C ALA A 46 9.07 -9.35 -6.80
N ILE A 47 10.20 -10.06 -6.65
CA ILE A 47 11.17 -10.24 -7.74
C ILE A 47 10.58 -11.09 -8.87
N LYS A 48 9.79 -12.12 -8.55
CA LYS A 48 9.12 -12.92 -9.59
C LYS A 48 8.08 -12.08 -10.32
N VAL A 49 7.23 -11.38 -9.57
CA VAL A 49 6.25 -10.43 -10.13
C VAL A 49 6.94 -9.33 -10.93
N TYR A 50 8.04 -8.75 -10.43
CA TYR A 50 8.79 -7.73 -11.14
C TYR A 50 9.40 -8.27 -12.44
N ASN A 51 9.94 -9.49 -12.44
CA ASN A 51 10.48 -10.09 -13.66
C ASN A 51 9.36 -10.40 -14.66
N ASP A 52 8.21 -10.90 -14.20
CA ASP A 52 7.04 -11.17 -15.04
C ASP A 52 6.42 -9.85 -15.55
N ALA A 53 6.50 -8.78 -14.77
CA ALA A 53 6.02 -7.45 -15.10
C ALA A 53 7.07 -6.58 -15.80
N GLN A 54 8.33 -7.02 -15.97
CA GLN A 54 9.36 -6.23 -16.66
C GLN A 54 8.95 -5.99 -18.12
N GLU A 55 8.39 -6.99 -18.79
CA GLU A 55 7.90 -6.83 -20.17
C GLU A 55 6.83 -5.75 -20.26
N ILE A 56 5.98 -5.63 -19.23
CA ILE A 56 4.90 -4.64 -19.16
C ILE A 56 5.45 -3.25 -18.75
N LEU A 57 6.34 -3.19 -17.77
CA LEU A 57 6.93 -1.95 -17.25
C LEU A 57 7.84 -1.25 -18.27
N PHE A 58 8.46 -2.01 -19.17
CA PHE A 58 9.36 -1.50 -20.21
C PHE A 58 8.72 -1.47 -21.61
N ASP A 59 7.43 -1.79 -21.76
CA ASP A 59 6.74 -1.66 -23.04
C ASP A 59 6.48 -0.19 -23.37
N GLU A 60 7.26 0.37 -24.31
CA GLU A 60 7.13 1.75 -24.77
C GLU A 60 5.79 2.05 -25.44
N ASN A 61 5.01 1.04 -25.81
CA ASN A 61 3.68 1.20 -26.41
C ASN A 61 2.57 1.37 -25.38
N LEU A 62 2.85 1.10 -24.11
CA LEU A 62 1.91 1.26 -23.01
C LEU A 62 2.14 2.59 -22.31
N ASP A 63 1.08 3.33 -22.05
CA ASP A 63 1.16 4.49 -21.17
C ASP A 63 1.31 4.03 -19.71
N ASP A 64 1.85 4.91 -18.86
CA ASP A 64 2.17 4.58 -17.47
C ASP A 64 0.96 4.07 -16.67
N PHE A 65 -0.27 4.48 -17.01
CA PHE A 65 -1.49 3.95 -16.39
C PHE A 65 -1.66 2.47 -16.70
N THR A 66 -1.58 2.14 -17.99
CA THR A 66 -1.81 0.78 -18.48
C THR A 66 -0.74 -0.15 -17.94
N ARG A 67 0.52 0.30 -17.86
CA ARG A 67 1.59 -0.47 -17.22
C ARG A 67 1.29 -0.77 -15.77
N ILE A 68 0.84 0.22 -15.00
CA ILE A 68 0.52 0.05 -13.58
C ILE A 68 -0.72 -0.81 -13.38
N ALA A 69 -1.77 -0.63 -14.17
CA ALA A 69 -2.97 -1.44 -14.11
C ALA A 69 -2.65 -2.92 -14.39
N LEU A 70 -1.84 -3.18 -15.42
CA LEU A 70 -1.40 -4.53 -15.77
C LEU A 70 -0.45 -5.13 -14.72
N VAL A 71 0.42 -4.31 -14.11
CA VAL A 71 1.24 -4.75 -12.97
C VAL A 71 0.35 -5.11 -11.79
N LEU A 72 -0.66 -4.30 -11.47
CA LEU A 72 -1.61 -4.58 -10.39
C LEU A 72 -2.46 -5.82 -10.69
N GLU A 73 -2.87 -6.04 -11.93
CA GLU A 73 -3.56 -7.24 -12.40
C GLU A 73 -2.67 -8.50 -12.32
N SER A 74 -1.35 -8.33 -12.47
CA SER A 74 -0.38 -9.42 -12.33
C SER A 74 -0.16 -9.86 -10.86
N ILE A 75 -0.58 -9.04 -9.89
CA ILE A 75 -0.49 -9.39 -8.47
C ILE A 75 -1.55 -10.42 -8.17
N LYS A 76 -1.10 -11.63 -7.81
CA LYS A 76 -2.02 -12.71 -7.44
C LYS A 76 -2.68 -12.43 -6.09
N GLU A 77 -3.91 -12.89 -5.92
CA GLU A 77 -4.66 -12.74 -4.67
C GLU A 77 -3.86 -13.25 -3.47
N GLU A 78 -3.18 -14.38 -3.61
CA GLU A 78 -2.36 -14.96 -2.54
C GLU A 78 -1.20 -14.05 -2.11
N GLN A 79 -0.71 -13.19 -3.01
CA GLN A 79 0.34 -12.22 -2.73
C GLN A 79 -0.19 -11.03 -1.95
N LEU A 80 -1.40 -10.57 -2.26
CA LEU A 80 -2.08 -9.52 -1.49
C LEU A 80 -2.40 -10.01 -0.07
N ILE A 81 -2.98 -11.22 0.02
CA ILE A 81 -3.28 -11.89 1.29
C ILE A 81 -2.03 -12.06 2.13
N ARG A 82 -0.88 -12.36 1.53
CA ARG A 82 0.36 -12.52 2.27
C ARG A 82 0.78 -11.23 2.99
N ILE A 83 0.56 -10.07 2.39
CA ILE A 83 0.81 -8.77 3.03
C ILE A 83 -0.14 -8.58 4.22
N PHE A 84 -1.43 -8.84 4.03
CA PHE A 84 -2.43 -8.77 5.11
C PHE A 84 -2.12 -9.72 6.26
N SER A 85 -1.68 -10.94 5.95
CA SER A 85 -1.29 -11.95 6.94
C SER A 85 -0.10 -11.49 7.78
N ILE A 86 0.88 -10.83 7.16
CA ILE A 86 2.00 -10.21 7.88
C ILE A 86 1.53 -9.04 8.74
N LEU A 87 0.65 -8.18 8.21
CA LEU A 87 0.15 -7.01 8.94
C LEU A 87 -0.66 -7.42 10.16
N LEU A 88 -1.58 -8.38 10.01
CA LEU A 88 -2.52 -8.82 11.03
C LEU A 88 -1.99 -9.91 11.96
N ASP A 89 -0.75 -10.40 11.75
CA ASP A 89 -0.20 -11.58 12.43
C ASP A 89 -1.14 -12.81 12.35
N LEU A 90 -1.78 -12.97 11.19
CA LEU A 90 -2.68 -14.09 10.90
C LEU A 90 -1.99 -15.13 10.00
N GLU A 91 -2.50 -16.35 10.02
CA GLU A 91 -2.16 -17.33 8.99
C GLU A 91 -2.80 -16.93 7.64
N ASP A 92 -2.14 -17.25 6.53
CA ASP A 92 -2.62 -16.89 5.18
C ASP A 92 -4.07 -17.36 4.92
N LYS A 93 -4.44 -18.54 5.45
CA LYS A 93 -5.81 -19.08 5.37
C LYS A 93 -6.85 -18.29 6.15
N GLN A 94 -6.45 -17.67 7.26
CA GLN A 94 -7.34 -16.85 8.07
C GLN A 94 -7.53 -15.48 7.42
N ALA A 95 -6.46 -14.91 6.87
CA ALA A 95 -6.54 -13.66 6.11
C ALA A 95 -7.41 -13.78 4.85
N LEU A 96 -7.39 -14.94 4.17
CA LEU A 96 -8.28 -15.24 3.04
C LEU A 96 -9.78 -15.23 3.39
N ASN A 97 -10.13 -15.43 4.65
CA ASN A 97 -11.53 -15.44 5.08
C ASN A 97 -12.05 -14.05 5.45
N LEU A 98 -11.20 -13.02 5.40
CA LEU A 98 -11.64 -11.64 5.64
C LEU A 98 -12.45 -11.15 4.45
N ASP A 99 -13.54 -10.45 4.73
CA ASP A 99 -14.30 -9.78 3.69
C ASP A 99 -13.47 -8.63 3.10
N PRO A 100 -13.57 -8.35 1.78
CA PRO A 100 -12.86 -7.23 1.17
C PRO A 100 -13.10 -5.87 1.87
N ASN A 101 -14.29 -5.63 2.42
CA ASN A 101 -14.56 -4.39 3.17
C ASN A 101 -13.82 -4.39 4.52
N GLU A 102 -13.74 -5.54 5.19
CA GLU A 102 -12.94 -5.67 6.42
C GLU A 102 -11.46 -5.41 6.14
N MET A 103 -10.94 -5.91 5.01
CA MET A 103 -9.57 -5.63 4.56
C MET A 103 -9.35 -4.14 4.27
N LEU A 104 -10.32 -3.45 3.66
CA LEU A 104 -10.25 -2.01 3.44
C LEU A 104 -10.26 -1.23 4.76
N ASP A 105 -11.10 -1.64 5.72
CA ASP A 105 -11.15 -1.02 7.05
C ASP A 105 -9.81 -1.17 7.81
N VAL A 106 -9.14 -2.31 7.66
CA VAL A 106 -7.76 -2.48 8.18
C VAL A 106 -6.81 -1.46 7.54
N ILE A 107 -6.85 -1.28 6.22
CA ILE A 107 -5.99 -0.31 5.53
C ILE A 107 -6.28 1.11 6.04
N LEU A 108 -7.55 1.50 6.11
CA LEU A 108 -7.97 2.81 6.58
C LEU A 108 -7.47 3.06 8.01
N LEU A 109 -7.62 2.09 8.90
CA LEU A 109 -7.13 2.20 10.27
C LEU A 109 -5.60 2.40 10.32
N TYR A 110 -4.82 1.71 9.47
CA TYR A 110 -3.38 1.97 9.37
C TYR A 110 -3.06 3.36 8.85
N VAL A 111 -3.79 3.86 7.85
CA VAL A 111 -3.60 5.20 7.28
C VAL A 111 -3.91 6.28 8.32
N GLU A 112 -4.97 6.10 9.12
CA GLU A 112 -5.40 7.05 10.13
C GLU A 112 -4.49 7.06 11.37
N LYS A 113 -4.06 5.87 11.82
CA LYS A 113 -3.34 5.71 13.09
C LYS A 113 -1.83 5.70 12.94
N THR A 114 -1.31 5.62 11.71
CA THR A 114 0.14 5.53 11.47
C THR A 114 0.59 6.46 10.36
N ASN A 115 1.87 6.85 10.38
CA ASN A 115 2.47 7.58 9.25
C ASN A 115 2.89 6.59 8.16
N ILE A 116 1.90 6.10 7.41
CA ILE A 116 2.10 5.06 6.40
C ILE A 116 3.02 5.53 5.27
N THR A 117 2.95 6.81 4.89
CA THR A 117 3.83 7.43 3.88
C THR A 117 5.31 7.35 4.27
N LYS A 118 5.61 7.67 5.54
CA LYS A 118 6.97 7.55 6.08
C LYS A 118 7.40 6.09 6.15
N THR A 119 6.53 5.20 6.63
CA THR A 119 6.82 3.75 6.71
C THR A 119 7.11 3.17 5.33
N PHE A 120 6.29 3.46 4.32
CA PHE A 120 6.50 3.04 2.94
C PHE A 120 7.83 3.56 2.38
N SER A 121 8.12 4.84 2.61
CA SER A 121 9.39 5.45 2.18
C SER A 121 10.60 4.74 2.81
N GLN A 122 10.52 4.39 4.09
CA GLN A 122 11.56 3.65 4.80
C GLN A 122 11.69 2.20 4.30
N VAL A 123 10.58 1.51 4.06
CA VAL A 123 10.56 0.17 3.44
C VAL A 123 11.25 0.19 2.09
N ARG A 124 10.94 1.18 1.23
CA ARG A 124 11.58 1.37 -0.08
C ARG A 124 13.08 1.60 0.03
N GLN A 125 13.53 2.45 0.96
CA GLN A 125 14.96 2.68 1.20
C GLN A 125 15.68 1.40 1.66
N ILE A 126 15.06 0.62 2.56
CA ILE A 126 15.63 -0.65 3.04
C ILE A 126 15.70 -1.65 1.89
N TYR A 127 14.63 -1.81 1.13
CA TYR A 127 14.59 -2.66 -0.05
C TYR A 127 15.70 -2.29 -1.03
N LYS A 128 15.84 -1.01 -1.37
CA LYS A 128 16.89 -0.51 -2.26
C LYS A 128 18.29 -0.86 -1.77
N LYS A 129 18.55 -0.70 -0.47
CA LYS A 129 19.86 -1.02 0.11
C LYS A 129 20.16 -2.51 0.12
N ILE A 130 19.17 -3.37 0.37
CA ILE A 130 19.36 -4.82 0.45
C ILE A 130 19.45 -5.45 -0.94
N PHE A 131 18.54 -5.08 -1.84
CA PHE A 131 18.38 -5.72 -3.14
C PHE A 131 19.03 -4.94 -4.30
N LYS A 132 19.53 -3.73 -4.05
CA LYS A 132 20.12 -2.83 -5.07
C LYS A 132 19.16 -2.56 -6.25
N ARG A 133 17.85 -2.51 -5.96
CA ARG A 133 16.77 -2.28 -6.93
C ARG A 133 15.84 -1.19 -6.43
N ASP A 134 15.22 -0.45 -7.35
CA ASP A 134 14.24 0.58 -7.01
C ASP A 134 12.82 -0.01 -7.01
N LEU A 135 12.05 0.29 -5.95
CA LEU A 135 10.59 0.19 -6.03
C LEU A 135 10.05 1.48 -6.66
N PRO A 136 8.92 1.44 -7.37
CA PRO A 136 8.26 2.62 -7.91
C PRO A 136 8.00 3.67 -6.81
N ASP A 137 8.14 4.94 -7.14
CA ASP A 137 7.69 6.02 -6.25
C ASP A 137 6.20 6.26 -6.42
N ILE A 138 5.39 5.58 -5.60
CA ILE A 138 3.93 5.73 -5.65
C ILE A 138 3.53 7.17 -5.25
N SER A 139 4.33 7.90 -4.47
CA SER A 139 4.00 9.28 -4.05
C SER A 139 4.17 10.27 -5.20
N GLU A 140 5.22 10.11 -5.99
CA GLU A 140 5.45 10.92 -7.20
C GLU A 140 4.32 10.68 -8.22
N TRP A 141 3.89 9.42 -8.37
CA TRP A 141 2.78 9.04 -9.22
C TRP A 141 1.41 9.60 -8.76
N ILE A 142 1.08 9.52 -7.47
CA ILE A 142 -0.17 10.11 -6.92
C ILE A 142 -0.19 11.62 -7.13
N ASN A 143 0.92 12.31 -6.90
CA ASN A 143 1.00 13.77 -7.06
C ASN A 143 0.82 14.18 -8.53
N GLN A 144 1.41 13.44 -9.47
CA GLN A 144 1.19 13.65 -10.91
C GLN A 144 -0.29 13.46 -11.29
N ARG A 145 -0.96 12.44 -10.72
CA ARG A 145 -2.39 12.18 -10.96
C ARG A 145 -3.30 13.27 -10.41
N VAL A 146 -3.00 13.76 -9.21
CA VAL A 146 -3.74 14.88 -8.62
C VAL A 146 -3.55 16.15 -9.46
N GLN A 147 -2.33 16.40 -9.96
CA GLN A 147 -2.08 17.52 -10.89
C GLN A 147 -2.85 17.37 -12.20
N GLN A 148 -2.78 16.21 -12.85
CA GLN A 148 -3.50 15.95 -14.11
C GLN A 148 -5.03 16.07 -13.94
N ALA A 149 -5.59 15.51 -12.87
CA ALA A 149 -7.02 15.63 -12.59
C ALA A 149 -7.44 17.09 -12.35
N ASN A 150 -6.58 17.89 -11.72
CA ASN A 150 -6.83 19.32 -11.53
C ASN A 150 -6.72 20.11 -12.85
N GLU A 151 -5.74 19.79 -13.70
CA GLU A 151 -5.55 20.42 -15.03
C GLU A 151 -6.71 20.09 -15.98
N GLU A 152 -7.19 18.84 -15.99
CA GLU A 152 -8.36 18.42 -16.76
C GLU A 152 -9.64 19.11 -16.26
N SER A 153 -9.81 19.26 -14.94
CA SER A 153 -10.95 19.98 -14.36
C SER A 153 -10.94 21.46 -14.73
N GLN A 154 -9.76 22.10 -14.71
CA GLN A 154 -9.60 23.50 -15.13
C GLN A 154 -9.84 23.70 -16.63
N ALA A 155 -9.34 22.79 -17.48
CA ALA A 155 -9.57 22.84 -18.92
C ALA A 155 -11.05 22.69 -19.30
N ILE A 156 -11.82 21.92 -18.51
CA ILE A 156 -13.26 21.76 -18.69
C ILE A 156 -14.02 23.04 -18.28
N GLU A 157 -13.64 23.69 -17.17
CA GLU A 157 -14.23 24.96 -16.73
C GLU A 157 -13.96 26.11 -17.72
N ASP A 158 -12.73 26.20 -18.24
CA ASP A 158 -12.36 27.22 -19.24
C ASP A 158 -13.08 27.00 -20.58
N SER A 159 -13.30 25.73 -20.96
CA SER A 159 -14.05 25.36 -22.17
C SER A 159 -15.56 25.63 -22.06
N GLN A 160 -16.11 25.64 -20.84
CA GLN A 160 -17.52 25.97 -20.59
C GLN A 160 -17.73 27.50 -20.51
N ASN A 161 -16.79 28.25 -19.95
CA ASN A 161 -16.84 29.71 -19.90
C ASN A 161 -16.55 30.38 -21.26
N GLY A 162 -15.74 29.76 -22.11
CA GLY A 162 -15.45 30.27 -23.47
C GLY A 162 -16.60 30.14 -24.49
N LYS A 163 -17.69 29.43 -24.17
CA LYS A 163 -18.87 29.28 -25.06
C LYS A 163 -20.01 30.28 -24.78
N GLN A 164 -19.85 31.14 -23.76
CA GLN A 164 -20.85 32.18 -23.40
C GLN A 164 -20.41 33.62 -23.75
N SER A 165 -19.32 33.82 -24.51
CA SER A 165 -18.92 35.13 -25.05
C SER A 165 -19.08 35.23 -26.55
#